data_AF-A0AAE1JHD0-F1
#
_entry.id   AF-A0AAE1JHD0-F1
#
_cell.length_a   1.000
_cell.length_b   1.000
_cell.length_c   1.000
_cell.angle_alpha   90.00
_cell.angle_beta   90.00
_cell.angle_gamma   90.00
#
_symmetry.space_group_name_H-M   'P 1'
#
loop_
_entity.id
_entity.type
_entity.pdbx_description
1 polymer ?
#
loop_
_entity_poly.entity_id
_entity_poly.type
_entity_poly.pdbx_seq_one_letter_code
_entity_poly.pdbx_strand_id
1 'polypeptide(L)'
;MASAQCPSSSPLRLFVDKERNKVVMGEASGDFIDALLSFLTLPLGTIIRLRLAEVGCINNLYRSVQNLSTEVFWNGICKKMLLFPRNPCEKLCQKLRFNVDDTEPTKGLMCSSCYGLFGVGSEKCVSTFVGANCSSCGNLMDQERNLWSERDKYLKGDGVFVRGEGMYLIFDDLTVLQNSACNTIHQLVQLGYTDFTKLTEISPNVGLNQIMDLLKHALISTSSLTHVFLGREAGGSMSSFTPLLASQNVCGSGPSFNLRITVSKSKNKILYVEAEEDFTDFLLSFLSMPLGATLKLLDANVNLGSMQNLYKSVKGLNPSWFGRYRSECPPFSPLLDLKVASQNGCKKQPLDICEEESPSYHDTSNLFTKKMTLFEPRCADGWSEAVGFVRRPSLFAVMDDLQVTPLTSTSTVSFLQKLQVPFNDLEEHNVTIHELEALNLLGASLTSKAALTNGLFYLVKKQKEEASTIITQGF
;
A
#
# COMPACT_ATOMS: atom_id res chain seq x y z
N MET A 1 19.36 -13.56 21.16
CA MET A 1 20.70 -13.28 20.61
C MET A 1 20.51 -12.93 19.14
N ALA A 2 20.65 -11.65 18.79
CA ALA A 2 20.61 -11.21 17.39
C ALA A 2 21.92 -11.65 16.73
N SER A 3 21.85 -12.60 15.79
CA SER A 3 22.99 -12.84 14.91
C SER A 3 23.10 -11.63 14.00
N ALA A 4 24.18 -10.85 14.14
CA ALA A 4 24.59 -9.89 13.14
C ALA A 4 24.82 -10.65 11.82
N GLN A 5 23.84 -10.64 10.93
CA GLN A 5 24.04 -11.07 9.55
C GLN A 5 25.01 -10.07 8.93
N CYS A 6 26.15 -10.55 8.43
CA CYS A 6 26.99 -9.77 7.51
C CYS A 6 26.10 -9.18 6.41
N PRO A 7 26.33 -7.93 5.95
CA PRO A 7 25.55 -7.40 4.84
C PRO A 7 25.72 -8.33 3.64
N SER A 8 24.64 -9.04 3.32
CA SER A 8 24.55 -9.91 2.17
C SER A 8 24.64 -9.03 0.93
N SER A 9 25.81 -8.93 0.30
CA SER A 9 25.93 -8.31 -1.02
C SER A 9 25.99 -9.37 -2.11
N SER A 10 25.47 -9.09 -3.30
CA SER A 10 25.66 -9.92 -4.49
C SER A 10 26.06 -9.06 -5.69
N PRO A 11 26.90 -9.58 -6.61
CA PRO A 11 27.16 -8.89 -7.87
C PRO A 11 25.89 -8.88 -8.73
N LEU A 12 25.59 -7.73 -9.32
CA LEU A 12 24.57 -7.57 -10.36
C LEU A 12 25.28 -7.25 -11.67
N ARG A 13 25.09 -8.05 -12.72
CA ARG A 13 25.68 -7.77 -14.03
C ARG A 13 24.83 -6.73 -14.74
N LEU A 14 25.43 -5.61 -15.14
CA LEU A 14 24.77 -4.55 -15.90
C LEU A 14 25.53 -4.27 -17.19
N PHE A 15 24.79 -4.01 -18.26
CA PHE A 15 25.28 -3.56 -19.55
C PHE A 15 24.95 -2.08 -19.75
N VAL A 16 25.99 -1.27 -19.92
CA VAL A 16 25.92 0.19 -19.91
C VAL A 16 26.32 0.75 -21.26
N ASP A 17 25.51 1.64 -21.80
CA ASP A 17 25.90 2.52 -22.89
C ASP A 17 26.64 3.71 -22.27
N LYS A 18 27.97 3.75 -22.47
CA LYS A 18 28.84 4.81 -21.96
C LYS A 18 28.64 6.14 -22.67
N GLU A 19 28.27 6.13 -23.95
CA GLU A 19 28.02 7.35 -24.72
C GLU A 19 26.77 8.06 -24.20
N ARG A 20 25.73 7.28 -23.86
CA ARG A 20 24.46 7.80 -23.31
C ARG A 20 24.44 7.90 -21.77
N ASN A 21 25.49 7.43 -21.10
CA ASN A 21 25.57 7.25 -19.64
C ASN A 21 24.29 6.62 -19.07
N LYS A 22 23.93 5.44 -19.61
CA LYS A 22 22.66 4.77 -19.34
C LYS A 22 22.86 3.28 -19.13
N VAL A 23 22.25 2.73 -18.08
CA VAL A 23 22.07 1.29 -17.93
C VAL A 23 21.04 0.84 -18.96
N VAL A 24 21.43 -0.06 -19.86
CA VAL A 24 20.54 -0.56 -20.90
C VAL A 24 19.78 -1.78 -20.41
N MET A 25 20.48 -2.67 -19.73
CA MET A 25 20.01 -3.98 -19.32
C MET A 25 20.87 -4.50 -18.17
N GLY A 26 20.33 -5.38 -17.34
CA GLY A 26 21.06 -6.20 -16.39
C GLY A 26 20.63 -7.66 -16.45
N GLU A 27 21.53 -8.53 -16.02
CA GLU A 27 21.24 -9.93 -15.72
C GLU A 27 21.28 -10.11 -14.20
N ALA A 28 20.15 -10.56 -13.64
CA ALA A 28 19.93 -10.64 -12.21
C ALA A 28 19.53 -12.05 -11.77
N SER A 29 19.94 -12.44 -10.56
CA SER A 29 19.49 -13.68 -9.92
C SER A 29 18.06 -13.58 -9.39
N GLY A 30 17.44 -14.73 -9.13
CA GLY A 30 16.13 -14.81 -8.47
C GLY A 30 16.06 -13.99 -7.17
N ASP A 31 17.08 -14.05 -6.31
CA ASP A 31 17.16 -13.25 -5.06
C ASP A 31 16.96 -11.74 -5.28
N PHE A 32 17.59 -11.17 -6.32
CA PHE A 32 17.50 -9.74 -6.62
C PHE A 32 16.13 -9.39 -7.18
N ILE A 33 15.59 -10.24 -8.06
CA ILE A 33 14.24 -10.06 -8.62
C ILE A 33 13.18 -10.19 -7.52
N ASP A 34 13.32 -11.15 -6.61
CA ASP A 34 12.43 -11.31 -5.47
C ASP A 34 12.40 -10.07 -4.57
N ALA A 35 13.57 -9.46 -4.35
CA ALA A 35 13.66 -8.19 -3.63
C ALA A 35 12.92 -7.06 -4.35
N LEU A 36 13.08 -6.92 -5.67
CA LEU A 36 12.32 -5.91 -6.43
C LEU A 36 10.81 -6.18 -6.40
N LEU A 37 10.39 -7.42 -6.68
CA LEU A 37 8.98 -7.79 -6.68
C LEU A 37 8.32 -7.62 -5.31
N SER A 38 9.10 -7.73 -4.22
CA SER A 38 8.63 -7.43 -2.86
C SER A 38 8.14 -6.00 -2.68
N PHE A 39 8.59 -5.03 -3.50
CA PHE A 39 8.12 -3.65 -3.45
C PHE A 39 6.60 -3.55 -3.64
N LEU A 40 6.03 -4.43 -4.48
CA LEU A 40 4.60 -4.50 -4.73
C LEU A 40 3.81 -4.95 -3.50
N THR A 41 4.44 -5.68 -2.57
CA THR A 41 3.80 -6.16 -1.34
C THR A 41 3.77 -5.12 -0.22
N LEU A 42 4.60 -4.08 -0.33
CA LEU A 42 4.73 -3.07 0.71
C LEU A 42 3.47 -2.22 0.81
N PRO A 43 2.88 -2.09 2.01
CA PRO A 43 1.85 -1.08 2.24
C PRO A 43 2.38 0.33 1.97
N LEU A 44 1.54 1.23 1.46
CA LEU A 44 1.94 2.61 1.20
C LEU A 44 2.49 3.32 2.45
N GLY A 45 1.91 3.06 3.62
CA GLY A 45 2.40 3.58 4.89
C GLY A 45 3.83 3.12 5.23
N THR A 46 4.19 1.88 4.90
CA THR A 46 5.56 1.36 5.06
C THR A 46 6.54 2.09 4.15
N ILE A 47 6.17 2.31 2.88
CA ILE A 47 7.00 3.06 1.91
C ILE A 47 7.30 4.47 2.42
N ILE A 48 6.28 5.18 2.92
CA ILE A 48 6.45 6.52 3.48
C ILE A 48 7.27 6.50 4.77
N ARG A 49 7.02 5.53 5.65
CA ARG A 49 7.72 5.40 6.94
C ARG A 49 9.21 5.19 6.78
N LEU A 50 9.62 4.37 5.80
CA LEU A 50 11.02 4.13 5.46
C LEU A 50 11.71 5.38 4.86
N ARG A 51 10.97 6.49 4.70
CA ARG A 51 11.44 7.78 4.15
C ARG A 51 12.08 7.66 2.78
N LEU A 52 11.60 6.70 2.00
CA LEU A 52 12.19 6.37 0.71
C LEU A 52 11.80 7.39 -0.35
N ALA A 53 10.55 7.85 -0.39
CA ALA A 53 10.08 8.84 -1.34
C ALA A 53 8.95 9.74 -0.81
N GLU A 54 8.78 10.90 -1.46
CA GLU A 54 7.52 11.65 -1.37
C GLU A 54 6.57 11.14 -2.46
N VAL A 55 5.45 10.53 -2.04
CA VAL A 55 4.38 9.99 -2.87
C VAL A 55 3.12 10.81 -2.62
N GLY A 56 2.95 11.86 -3.43
CA GLY A 56 1.77 12.72 -3.43
C GLY A 56 1.32 13.19 -2.04
N CYS A 57 0.02 13.10 -1.80
CA CYS A 57 -0.65 13.44 -0.54
C CYS A 57 -0.61 12.31 0.50
N ILE A 58 -0.23 11.09 0.13
CA ILE A 58 -0.14 9.97 1.09
C ILE A 58 0.86 10.29 2.22
N ASN A 59 1.94 11.04 1.92
CA ASN A 59 2.86 11.53 2.95
C ASN A 59 2.15 12.37 4.03
N ASN A 60 1.22 13.24 3.63
CA ASN A 60 0.49 14.10 4.55
C ASN A 60 -0.56 13.33 5.35
N LEU A 61 -1.18 12.32 4.74
CA LEU A 61 -2.06 11.40 5.44
C LEU A 61 -1.30 10.64 6.54
N TYR A 62 -0.13 10.08 6.21
CA TYR A 62 0.74 9.41 7.19
C TYR A 62 1.19 10.36 8.32
N ARG A 63 1.64 11.58 7.97
CA ARG A 63 2.01 12.62 8.96
C ARG A 63 0.83 12.99 9.86
N SER A 64 -0.40 13.01 9.33
CA SER A 64 -1.59 13.27 10.13
C SER A 64 -1.74 12.21 11.21
N VAL A 65 -1.65 10.92 10.86
CA VAL A 65 -1.68 9.82 11.85
C VAL A 65 -0.60 9.97 12.90
N GLN A 66 0.63 10.34 12.52
CA GLN A 66 1.73 10.56 13.49
C GLN A 66 1.35 11.63 14.52
N ASN A 67 0.79 12.75 14.06
CA ASN A 67 0.51 13.93 14.86
C ASN A 67 -0.78 13.84 15.69
N LEU A 68 -1.77 13.04 15.26
CA LEU A 68 -3.03 12.89 15.98
C LEU A 68 -2.85 12.22 17.35
N SER A 69 -3.59 12.68 18.37
CA SER A 69 -3.61 12.00 19.67
C SER A 69 -4.13 10.57 19.55
N THR A 70 -3.65 9.67 20.41
CA THR A 70 -4.17 8.29 20.48
C THR A 70 -5.67 8.26 20.81
N GLU A 71 -6.20 9.28 21.48
CA GLU A 71 -7.62 9.39 21.85
C GLU A 71 -8.57 9.53 20.64
N VAL A 72 -8.03 9.92 19.47
CA VAL A 72 -8.77 9.97 18.20
C VAL A 72 -9.08 8.55 17.70
N PHE A 73 -8.29 7.56 18.10
CA PHE A 73 -8.44 6.16 17.70
C PHE A 73 -9.16 5.36 18.78
N TRP A 74 -9.70 4.19 18.43
CA TRP A 74 -10.30 3.28 19.42
C TRP A 74 -9.33 2.91 20.54
N ASN A 75 -8.08 2.71 20.17
CA ASN A 75 -7.01 2.32 21.07
C ASN A 75 -5.65 2.62 20.41
N GLY A 76 -4.58 2.44 21.19
CA GLY A 76 -3.21 2.61 20.69
C GLY A 76 -2.81 1.60 19.60
N ILE A 77 -3.51 0.48 19.47
CA ILE A 77 -3.25 -0.54 18.45
C ILE A 77 -3.68 0.01 17.08
N CYS A 78 -4.88 0.57 16.95
CA CYS A 78 -5.36 1.19 15.69
C CYS A 78 -4.39 2.24 15.15
N LYS A 79 -3.90 3.15 16.01
CA LYS A 79 -2.88 4.13 15.60
C LYS A 79 -1.61 3.45 15.11
N LYS A 80 -1.12 2.44 15.82
CA LYS A 80 0.08 1.68 15.44
C LYS A 80 -0.11 0.93 14.13
N MET A 81 -1.28 0.38 13.85
CA MET A 81 -1.57 -0.32 12.58
C MET A 81 -1.43 0.61 11.37
N LEU A 82 -1.84 1.87 11.50
CA LEU A 82 -1.71 2.85 10.41
C LEU A 82 -0.25 3.35 10.25
N LEU A 83 0.53 3.37 11.32
CA LEU A 83 1.95 3.76 11.29
C LEU A 83 2.86 2.60 10.86
N PHE A 84 2.52 1.37 11.24
CA PHE A 84 3.27 0.14 10.95
C PHE A 84 2.32 -0.91 10.35
N PRO A 85 1.78 -0.64 9.15
CA PRO A 85 0.84 -1.55 8.50
C PRO A 85 1.51 -2.89 8.19
N ARG A 86 0.74 -3.97 8.31
CA ARG A 86 1.24 -5.32 8.04
C ARG A 86 1.34 -5.58 6.54
N ASN A 87 2.41 -6.27 6.15
CA ASN A 87 2.59 -6.77 4.78
C ASN A 87 1.77 -8.07 4.60
N PRO A 88 0.88 -8.17 3.60
CA PRO A 88 0.09 -9.40 3.37
C PRO A 88 0.98 -10.61 3.05
N CYS A 89 2.14 -10.37 2.42
CA CYS A 89 3.12 -11.40 2.08
C CYS A 89 4.24 -11.55 3.13
N GLU A 90 4.06 -11.07 4.36
CA GLU A 90 5.08 -11.05 5.42
C GLU A 90 5.89 -12.35 5.52
N LYS A 91 5.23 -13.50 5.65
CA LYS A 91 5.90 -14.80 5.81
C LYS A 91 6.73 -15.22 4.61
N LEU A 92 6.36 -14.78 3.42
CA LEU A 92 7.16 -14.99 2.20
C LEU A 92 8.36 -14.05 2.19
N CYS A 93 8.12 -12.77 2.47
CA CYS A 93 9.13 -11.73 2.47
C CYS A 93 10.23 -11.92 3.53
N GLN A 94 9.93 -12.62 4.64
CA GLN A 94 10.93 -13.01 5.65
C GLN A 94 12.09 -13.86 5.10
N LYS A 95 11.90 -14.50 3.94
CA LYS A 95 12.94 -15.30 3.27
C LYS A 95 13.77 -14.50 2.26
N LEU A 96 13.39 -13.25 2.00
CA LEU A 96 14.12 -12.40 1.06
C LEU A 96 15.54 -12.23 1.54
N ARG A 97 16.49 -12.36 0.62
CA ARG A 97 17.88 -12.00 0.86
C ARG A 97 18.05 -10.51 1.16
N PHE A 98 17.22 -9.67 0.53
CA PHE A 98 17.18 -8.23 0.72
C PHE A 98 15.75 -7.82 1.11
N ASN A 99 15.42 -7.89 2.39
CA ASN A 99 14.13 -7.42 2.88
C ASN A 99 14.24 -5.95 3.31
N VAL A 100 13.52 -5.06 2.60
CA VAL A 100 13.41 -3.64 2.96
C VAL A 100 12.35 -3.37 4.02
N ASP A 101 11.42 -4.31 4.23
CA ASP A 101 10.39 -4.20 5.26
C ASP A 101 11.01 -4.51 6.62
N ASP A 102 11.15 -3.47 7.43
CA ASP A 102 11.70 -3.50 8.80
C ASP A 102 10.61 -3.77 9.86
N THR A 103 9.39 -4.10 9.45
CA THR A 103 8.30 -4.45 10.38
C THR A 103 8.63 -5.75 11.11
N GLU A 104 8.51 -5.75 12.44
CA GLU A 104 8.78 -6.95 13.24
C GLU A 104 7.83 -8.10 12.89
N PRO A 105 8.32 -9.36 12.79
CA PRO A 105 7.50 -10.53 12.53
C PRO A 105 6.26 -10.63 13.44
N THR A 106 5.12 -10.96 12.85
CA THR A 106 3.87 -11.20 13.58
C THR A 106 4.04 -12.37 14.55
N LYS A 107 3.70 -12.14 15.81
CA LYS A 107 3.71 -13.15 16.88
C LYS A 107 2.31 -13.32 17.45
N GLY A 108 2.04 -14.51 17.98
CA GLY A 108 0.85 -14.77 18.77
C GLY A 108 1.04 -14.39 20.21
N LEU A 109 0.06 -13.65 20.74
CA LEU A 109 0.02 -13.22 22.11
C LEU A 109 -1.22 -13.81 22.78
N MET A 110 -1.01 -14.43 23.94
CA MET A 110 -2.03 -15.08 24.73
C MET A 110 -2.07 -14.53 26.14
N CYS A 111 -3.20 -14.72 26.82
CA CYS A 111 -3.34 -14.38 28.22
C CYS A 111 -2.68 -15.45 29.11
N SER A 112 -1.64 -15.07 29.83
CA SER A 112 -0.95 -15.95 30.79
C SER A 112 -1.88 -16.48 31.88
N SER A 113 -2.82 -15.65 32.37
CA SER A 113 -3.78 -16.03 33.42
C SER A 113 -4.81 -17.05 32.95
N CYS A 114 -5.37 -16.87 31.75
CA CYS A 114 -6.42 -17.75 31.23
C CYS A 114 -5.87 -19.03 30.58
N TYR A 115 -4.61 -19.02 30.15
CA TYR A 115 -4.01 -20.17 29.48
C TYR A 115 -3.70 -21.33 30.44
N GLY A 116 -3.23 -21.03 31.67
CA GLY A 116 -2.82 -22.04 32.65
C GLY A 116 -3.91 -22.56 33.59
N LEU A 117 -5.05 -21.86 33.71
CA LEU A 117 -6.03 -22.10 34.78
C LEU A 117 -7.30 -22.87 34.37
N PHE A 118 -7.52 -23.16 33.09
CA PHE A 118 -8.79 -23.73 32.64
C PHE A 118 -8.63 -25.01 31.82
N GLY A 119 -9.19 -26.09 32.36
CA GLY A 119 -9.43 -27.34 31.66
C GLY A 119 -10.37 -27.18 30.47
N VAL A 120 -10.53 -28.28 29.75
CA VAL A 120 -11.41 -28.50 28.58
C VAL A 120 -12.70 -27.67 28.64
N GLY A 121 -12.78 -26.54 27.91
CA GLY A 121 -14.03 -25.77 27.80
C GLY A 121 -13.90 -24.31 27.37
N SER A 122 -12.99 -23.52 27.93
CA SER A 122 -12.92 -22.06 27.68
C SER A 122 -12.53 -21.71 26.24
N GLU A 123 -13.06 -20.59 25.72
CA GLU A 123 -12.62 -20.02 24.45
C GLU A 123 -11.19 -19.48 24.62
N LYS A 124 -10.28 -19.98 23.78
CA LYS A 124 -8.89 -19.51 23.77
C LYS A 124 -8.81 -18.31 22.86
N CYS A 125 -8.41 -17.18 23.42
CA CYS A 125 -8.22 -15.93 22.72
C CYS A 125 -6.76 -15.71 22.34
N VAL A 126 -6.53 -15.14 21.16
CA VAL A 126 -5.20 -14.81 20.67
C VAL A 126 -5.19 -13.43 20.03
N SER A 127 -4.11 -12.69 20.19
CA SER A 127 -3.87 -11.42 19.53
C SER A 127 -2.57 -11.47 18.72
N THR A 128 -2.54 -10.77 17.60
CA THR A 128 -1.33 -10.49 16.81
C THR A 128 -0.75 -9.10 17.12
N PHE A 129 -1.34 -8.42 18.10
CA PHE A 129 -1.02 -7.05 18.50
C PHE A 129 -0.70 -6.95 19.99
N VAL A 130 0.40 -6.26 20.31
CA VAL A 130 0.80 -5.95 21.68
C VAL A 130 -0.18 -4.96 22.30
N GLY A 131 -0.59 -5.20 23.55
CA GLY A 131 -1.47 -4.32 24.32
C GLY A 131 -2.96 -4.68 24.24
N ALA A 132 -3.30 -5.84 23.68
CA ALA A 132 -4.67 -6.33 23.61
C ALA A 132 -5.10 -6.99 24.94
N ASN A 133 -6.35 -6.77 25.34
CA ASN A 133 -6.92 -7.30 26.59
C ASN A 133 -7.66 -8.61 26.35
N CYS A 134 -7.52 -9.57 27.25
CA CYS A 134 -8.22 -10.84 27.22
C CYS A 134 -9.73 -10.66 27.46
N SER A 135 -10.58 -11.25 26.61
CA SER A 135 -12.05 -11.22 26.78
C SER A 135 -12.53 -11.79 28.12
N SER A 136 -11.82 -12.79 28.66
CA SER A 136 -12.31 -13.56 29.81
C SER A 136 -11.94 -12.96 31.15
N CYS A 137 -10.76 -12.34 31.28
CA CYS A 137 -10.27 -11.81 32.56
C CYS A 137 -9.87 -10.32 32.53
N GLY A 138 -9.87 -9.69 31.36
CA GLY A 138 -9.46 -8.29 31.19
C GLY A 138 -7.94 -8.04 31.26
N ASN A 139 -7.13 -9.03 31.69
CA ASN A 139 -5.67 -8.90 31.72
C ASN A 139 -5.09 -8.83 30.31
N LEU A 140 -3.90 -8.23 30.20
CA LEU A 140 -3.16 -8.12 28.94
C LEU A 140 -2.79 -9.51 28.38
N MET A 141 -2.84 -9.64 27.05
CA MET A 141 -2.27 -10.77 26.32
C MET A 141 -0.80 -10.47 26.02
N ASP A 142 0.09 -10.95 26.87
CA ASP A 142 1.53 -10.66 26.88
C ASP A 142 2.41 -11.90 26.67
N GLN A 143 1.82 -13.09 26.69
CA GLN A 143 2.57 -14.33 26.52
C GLN A 143 2.77 -14.65 25.04
N GLU A 144 4.00 -14.49 24.57
CA GLU A 144 4.40 -14.87 23.21
C GLU A 144 4.36 -16.40 23.02
N ARG A 145 3.81 -16.81 21.86
CA ARG A 145 3.79 -18.19 21.39
C ARG A 145 4.05 -18.25 19.89
N ASN A 146 4.76 -19.30 19.48
CA ASN A 146 4.90 -19.64 18.07
C ASN A 146 3.55 -20.18 17.59
N LEU A 147 2.81 -19.35 16.86
CA LEU A 147 1.58 -19.78 16.22
C LEU A 147 1.91 -20.47 14.90
N TRP A 148 1.54 -21.73 14.81
CA TRP A 148 1.45 -22.39 13.53
C TRP A 148 0.14 -22.00 12.85
N SER A 149 0.22 -21.61 11.59
CA SER A 149 -0.93 -21.36 10.73
C SER A 149 -0.97 -22.41 9.63
N GLU A 150 -2.17 -22.77 9.18
CA GLU A 150 -2.32 -23.72 8.06
C GLU A 150 -1.61 -23.25 6.78
N ARG A 151 -1.45 -21.93 6.62
CA ARG A 151 -0.73 -21.28 5.51
C ARG A 151 0.76 -21.63 5.46
N ASP A 152 1.36 -22.04 6.58
CA ASP A 152 2.80 -22.36 6.64
C ASP A 152 3.15 -23.62 5.83
N LYS A 153 2.16 -24.47 5.52
CA LYS A 153 2.34 -25.67 4.68
C LYS A 153 2.76 -25.32 3.24
N TYR A 154 2.43 -24.13 2.76
CA TYR A 154 2.63 -23.70 1.38
C TYR A 154 3.95 -22.95 1.16
N LEU A 155 4.70 -22.69 2.24
CA LEU A 155 5.98 -21.97 2.21
C LEU A 155 7.16 -22.87 1.79
N LYS A 156 6.97 -23.93 0.99
CA LYS A 156 8.07 -24.78 0.51
C LYS A 156 8.28 -24.54 -0.97
N GLY A 157 9.32 -23.79 -1.33
CA GLY A 157 9.63 -23.42 -2.71
C GLY A 157 11.10 -22.99 -2.85
N ASP A 158 11.57 -23.01 -4.10
CA ASP A 158 12.95 -22.73 -4.52
C ASP A 158 13.22 -21.22 -4.71
N GLY A 159 12.51 -20.36 -3.97
CA GLY A 159 12.55 -18.90 -4.13
C GLY A 159 11.41 -18.25 -3.36
N VAL A 160 11.40 -16.91 -3.32
CA VAL A 160 10.25 -16.15 -2.82
C VAL A 160 9.25 -16.08 -3.97
N PHE A 161 9.20 -15.04 -4.79
CA PHE A 161 8.18 -14.91 -5.83
C PHE A 161 8.54 -15.66 -7.11
N VAL A 162 9.82 -15.68 -7.48
CA VAL A 162 10.32 -16.32 -8.71
C VAL A 162 11.17 -17.55 -8.40
N ARG A 163 11.64 -18.26 -9.43
CA ARG A 163 12.61 -19.37 -9.25
C ARG A 163 13.97 -18.81 -8.82
N GLY A 164 14.49 -19.29 -7.72
CA GLY A 164 15.76 -18.86 -7.11
C GLY A 164 16.98 -19.20 -7.96
N GLU A 165 17.00 -20.38 -8.60
CA GLU A 165 18.06 -20.76 -9.55
C GLU A 165 17.95 -20.04 -10.91
N GLY A 166 16.87 -19.28 -11.14
CA GLY A 166 16.63 -18.55 -12.38
C GLY A 166 17.51 -17.32 -12.53
N MET A 167 17.89 -17.03 -13.78
CA MET A 167 18.43 -15.73 -14.19
C MET A 167 17.37 -14.96 -14.97
N TYR A 168 17.33 -13.66 -14.75
CA TYR A 168 16.33 -12.76 -15.29
C TYR A 168 16.98 -11.56 -15.95
N LEU A 169 16.32 -11.00 -16.97
CA LEU A 169 16.70 -9.72 -17.54
C LEU A 169 15.97 -8.63 -16.80
N ILE A 170 16.69 -7.56 -16.47
CA ILE A 170 16.11 -6.35 -15.91
C ILE A 170 16.52 -5.15 -16.75
N PHE A 171 15.60 -4.23 -17.01
CA PHE A 171 15.86 -3.01 -17.76
C PHE A 171 15.85 -1.79 -16.84
N ASP A 172 16.32 -0.65 -17.36
CA ASP A 172 16.48 0.59 -16.59
C ASP A 172 15.20 1.03 -15.87
N ASP A 173 14.07 0.77 -16.52
CA ASP A 173 12.73 1.09 -16.03
C ASP A 173 12.14 0.00 -15.12
N LEU A 174 12.96 -0.94 -14.66
CA LEU A 174 12.61 -2.13 -13.87
C LEU A 174 11.64 -3.09 -14.54
N THR A 175 11.52 -3.03 -15.88
CA THR A 175 10.90 -4.14 -16.62
C THR A 175 11.72 -5.41 -16.39
N VAL A 176 11.05 -6.52 -16.06
CA VAL A 176 11.67 -7.83 -15.81
C VAL A 176 11.17 -8.82 -16.85
N LEU A 177 12.11 -9.53 -17.49
CA LEU A 177 11.82 -10.60 -18.43
C LEU A 177 12.59 -11.88 -18.05
N GLN A 178 12.09 -13.00 -18.54
CA GLN A 178 12.86 -14.24 -18.53
C GLN A 178 14.18 -14.06 -19.30
N ASN A 179 15.29 -14.56 -18.76
CA ASN A 179 16.54 -14.60 -19.50
C ASN A 179 16.45 -15.51 -20.73
N SER A 180 16.64 -14.91 -21.91
CA SER A 180 16.85 -15.62 -23.16
C SER A 180 17.55 -14.71 -24.18
N ALA A 181 18.33 -15.31 -25.08
CA ALA A 181 18.98 -14.57 -26.17
C ALA A 181 17.94 -13.84 -27.06
N CYS A 182 16.79 -14.47 -27.34
CA CYS A 182 15.72 -13.87 -28.12
C CYS A 182 15.12 -12.63 -27.44
N ASN A 183 14.83 -12.69 -26.14
CA ASN A 183 14.33 -11.53 -25.38
C ASN A 183 15.37 -10.40 -25.37
N THR A 184 16.64 -10.75 -25.17
CA THR A 184 17.76 -9.78 -25.17
C THR A 184 17.84 -9.04 -26.51
N ILE A 185 17.90 -9.77 -27.63
CA ILE A 185 17.97 -9.17 -28.97
C ILE A 185 16.72 -8.33 -29.23
N HIS A 186 15.53 -8.86 -28.94
CA HIS A 186 14.28 -8.17 -29.20
C HIS A 186 14.19 -6.83 -28.46
N GLN A 187 14.52 -6.81 -27.16
CA GLN A 187 14.48 -5.59 -26.35
C GLN A 187 15.55 -4.58 -26.76
N LEU A 188 16.77 -5.02 -27.05
CA LEU A 188 17.83 -4.11 -27.49
C LEU A 188 17.49 -3.45 -28.83
N VAL A 189 16.92 -4.19 -29.79
CA VAL A 189 16.44 -3.63 -31.05
C VAL A 189 15.30 -2.63 -30.82
N GLN A 190 14.35 -2.93 -29.93
CA GLN A 190 13.28 -1.99 -29.54
C GLN A 190 13.82 -0.71 -28.90
N LEU A 191 14.92 -0.81 -28.13
CA LEU A 191 15.62 0.33 -27.54
C LEU A 191 16.51 1.08 -28.56
N GLY A 192 16.55 0.64 -29.82
CA GLY A 192 17.28 1.29 -30.91
C GLY A 192 18.76 0.92 -31.01
N TYR A 193 19.19 -0.16 -30.36
CA TYR A 193 20.55 -0.68 -30.51
C TYR A 193 20.63 -1.66 -31.68
N THR A 194 21.65 -1.46 -32.52
CA THR A 194 21.96 -2.34 -33.67
C THR A 194 23.25 -3.13 -33.48
N ASP A 195 24.04 -2.81 -32.46
CA ASP A 195 25.35 -3.40 -32.20
C ASP A 195 25.62 -3.50 -30.69
N PHE A 196 26.04 -4.68 -30.24
CA PHE A 196 26.40 -4.99 -28.85
C PHE A 196 27.76 -4.42 -28.45
N THR A 197 28.67 -4.16 -29.41
CA THR A 197 30.04 -3.73 -29.10
C THR A 197 30.11 -2.38 -28.36
N LYS A 198 29.04 -1.60 -28.40
CA LYS A 198 28.90 -0.31 -27.72
C LYS A 198 28.56 -0.44 -26.23
N LEU A 199 28.16 -1.62 -25.77
CA LEU A 199 27.77 -1.86 -24.38
C LEU A 199 28.98 -2.32 -23.57
N THR A 200 29.19 -1.70 -22.41
CA THR A 200 30.19 -2.14 -21.43
C THR A 200 29.52 -2.90 -20.30
N GLU A 201 30.03 -4.09 -19.98
CA GLU A 201 29.63 -4.81 -18.77
C GLU A 201 30.27 -4.20 -17.53
N ILE A 202 29.46 -3.97 -16.50
CA ILE A 202 29.89 -3.66 -15.13
C ILE A 202 29.22 -4.63 -14.16
N SER A 203 29.83 -4.86 -12.99
CA SER A 203 29.30 -5.76 -11.97
C SER A 203 29.32 -5.13 -10.58
N PRO A 204 28.47 -4.12 -10.31
CA PRO A 204 28.35 -3.54 -8.98
C PRO A 204 27.88 -4.57 -7.95
N ASN A 205 28.38 -4.44 -6.72
CA ASN A 205 27.84 -5.17 -5.57
C ASN A 205 26.57 -4.48 -5.09
N VAL A 206 25.48 -5.24 -4.99
CA VAL A 206 24.19 -4.79 -4.50
C VAL A 206 23.99 -5.29 -3.07
N GLY A 207 23.80 -4.37 -2.14
CA GLY A 207 23.33 -4.62 -0.78
C GLY A 207 21.95 -3.99 -0.54
N LEU A 208 21.48 -4.05 0.71
CA LEU A 208 20.19 -3.49 1.11
C LEU A 208 20.05 -1.99 0.78
N ASN A 209 21.14 -1.22 0.93
CA ASN A 209 21.13 0.21 0.59
C ASN A 209 20.79 0.45 -0.89
N GLN A 210 21.41 -0.29 -1.81
CA GLN A 210 21.10 -0.18 -3.24
C GLN A 210 19.65 -0.60 -3.54
N ILE A 211 19.11 -1.61 -2.84
CA ILE A 211 17.70 -2.00 -3.00
C ILE A 211 16.76 -0.90 -2.49
N MET A 212 17.07 -0.25 -1.36
CA MET A 212 16.30 0.89 -0.86
C MET A 212 16.36 2.09 -1.81
N ASP A 213 17.54 2.38 -2.38
CA ASP A 213 17.70 3.44 -3.39
C ASP A 213 16.91 3.11 -4.66
N LEU A 214 16.87 1.84 -5.07
CA LEU A 214 16.03 1.39 -6.19
C LEU A 214 14.54 1.57 -5.91
N LEU A 215 14.05 1.21 -4.71
CA LEU A 215 12.66 1.45 -4.31
C LEU A 215 12.32 2.94 -4.37
N LYS A 216 13.19 3.80 -3.83
CA LYS A 216 13.03 5.25 -3.89
C LYS A 216 12.92 5.76 -5.32
N HIS A 217 13.87 5.41 -6.19
CA HIS A 217 13.90 5.90 -7.56
C HIS A 217 12.78 5.31 -8.41
N ALA A 218 12.37 4.06 -8.13
CA ALA A 218 11.30 3.39 -8.85
C ALA A 218 9.94 4.07 -8.72
N LEU A 219 9.68 4.78 -7.62
CA LEU A 219 8.43 5.50 -7.38
C LEU A 219 8.33 6.82 -8.17
N ILE A 220 9.47 7.38 -8.60
CA ILE A 220 9.54 8.76 -9.14
C ILE A 220 10.22 8.87 -10.51
N SER A 221 10.94 7.83 -10.94
CA SER A 221 11.73 7.79 -12.18
C SER A 221 11.47 6.51 -12.97
N THR A 222 11.64 6.58 -14.28
CA THR A 222 11.63 5.45 -15.23
C THR A 222 13.06 5.00 -15.61
N SER A 223 14.10 5.53 -14.98
CA SER A 223 15.51 5.19 -15.23
C SER A 223 16.22 4.79 -13.94
N SER A 224 15.57 3.91 -13.18
CA SER A 224 15.91 3.56 -11.81
C SER A 224 17.31 2.95 -11.67
N LEU A 225 17.70 2.05 -12.58
CA LEU A 225 19.04 1.44 -12.53
C LEU A 225 20.14 2.47 -12.82
N THR A 226 19.92 3.33 -13.82
CA THR A 226 20.85 4.40 -14.19
C THR A 226 21.06 5.38 -13.02
N HIS A 227 20.00 5.77 -12.32
CA HIS A 227 20.13 6.65 -11.16
C HIS A 227 20.97 6.02 -10.05
N VAL A 228 20.66 4.77 -9.69
CA VAL A 228 21.32 4.10 -8.56
C VAL A 228 22.77 3.72 -8.88
N PHE A 229 23.04 3.19 -10.07
CA PHE A 229 24.35 2.60 -10.39
C PHE A 229 25.29 3.53 -11.15
N LEU A 230 24.78 4.58 -11.82
CA LEU A 230 25.60 5.55 -12.54
C LEU A 230 25.58 6.97 -11.93
N GLY A 231 24.85 7.17 -10.83
CA GLY A 231 24.88 8.42 -10.06
C GLY A 231 24.31 9.64 -10.78
N ARG A 232 23.40 9.43 -11.75
CA ARG A 232 22.74 10.52 -12.47
C ARG A 232 21.71 11.20 -11.57
N GLU A 233 21.72 12.54 -11.52
CA GLU A 233 20.65 13.28 -10.83
C GLU A 233 19.29 12.94 -11.42
N ALA A 234 18.29 12.75 -10.56
CA ALA A 234 16.92 12.49 -10.98
C ALA A 234 16.43 13.65 -11.87
N GLY A 235 16.13 13.37 -13.13
CA GLY A 235 15.23 14.23 -13.90
C GLY A 235 13.91 14.32 -13.13
N GLY A 236 13.25 15.48 -13.14
CA GLY A 236 12.09 15.76 -12.27
C GLY A 236 11.02 14.65 -12.25
N SER A 237 10.34 14.52 -11.12
CA SER A 237 9.30 13.51 -10.89
C SER A 237 8.30 13.42 -12.05
N MET A 238 8.16 12.23 -12.62
CA MET A 238 7.27 11.95 -13.76
C MET A 238 5.92 11.34 -13.34
N SER A 239 5.58 11.31 -12.05
CA SER A 239 4.35 10.67 -11.59
C SER A 239 3.12 11.44 -12.08
N SER A 240 2.19 10.75 -12.75
CA SER A 240 0.97 11.35 -13.29
C SER A 240 -0.22 10.42 -13.11
N PHE A 241 -1.39 11.00 -12.90
CA PHE A 241 -2.65 10.26 -12.90
C PHE A 241 -3.62 10.92 -13.86
N THR A 242 -4.31 10.10 -14.65
CA THR A 242 -5.41 10.54 -15.52
C THR A 242 -6.72 10.18 -14.85
N PRO A 243 -7.53 11.18 -14.41
CA PRO A 243 -8.82 10.92 -13.81
C PRO A 243 -9.74 10.13 -14.74
N LEU A 244 -10.42 9.15 -14.16
CA LEU A 244 -11.46 8.40 -14.83
C LEU A 244 -12.69 9.28 -14.95
N LEU A 245 -13.16 9.48 -16.18
CA LEU A 245 -14.42 10.15 -16.47
C LEU A 245 -15.53 9.11 -16.53
N ALA A 246 -16.68 9.42 -15.93
CA ALA A 246 -17.84 8.54 -15.99
C ALA A 246 -18.29 8.36 -17.45
N SER A 247 -18.08 7.17 -18.04
CA SER A 247 -18.98 6.72 -19.10
C SER A 247 -20.31 6.37 -18.42
N GLN A 248 -21.43 6.88 -18.95
CA GLN A 248 -22.74 6.66 -18.36
C GLN A 248 -22.96 5.18 -17.97
N ASN A 249 -23.44 4.97 -16.74
CA ASN A 249 -23.87 3.69 -16.13
C ASN A 249 -22.80 2.82 -15.46
N VAL A 250 -22.10 3.35 -14.44
CA VAL A 250 -21.62 2.49 -13.35
C VAL A 250 -22.53 2.72 -12.15
N CYS A 251 -23.55 1.88 -12.01
CA CYS A 251 -24.36 1.81 -10.80
C CYS A 251 -23.59 0.99 -9.77
N GLY A 252 -22.84 1.66 -8.89
CA GLY A 252 -22.10 0.99 -7.83
C GLY A 252 -23.07 0.44 -6.79
N SER A 253 -23.17 -0.87 -6.65
CA SER A 253 -23.92 -1.54 -5.56
C SER A 253 -23.17 -1.54 -4.22
N GLY A 254 -21.96 -0.97 -4.18
CA GLY A 254 -21.09 -0.91 -3.00
C GLY A 254 -21.37 0.28 -2.08
N PRO A 255 -20.65 0.36 -0.94
CA PRO A 255 -20.72 1.50 -0.02
C PRO A 255 -20.44 2.82 -0.73
N SER A 256 -21.09 3.90 -0.29
CA SER A 256 -20.82 5.25 -0.76
C SER A 256 -20.73 6.22 0.41
N PHE A 257 -20.09 7.37 0.19
CA PHE A 257 -19.95 8.41 1.20
C PHE A 257 -20.62 9.70 0.76
N ASN A 258 -21.48 10.27 1.60
CA ASN A 258 -22.02 11.61 1.40
C ASN A 258 -21.14 12.61 2.13
N LEU A 259 -20.57 13.56 1.40
CA LEU A 259 -19.56 14.47 1.91
C LEU A 259 -19.98 15.92 1.68
N ARG A 260 -19.69 16.77 2.67
CA ARG A 260 -19.82 18.21 2.54
C ARG A 260 -18.46 18.81 2.20
N ILE A 261 -18.38 19.45 1.03
CA ILE A 261 -17.14 20.00 0.47
C ILE A 261 -17.20 21.52 0.51
N THR A 262 -16.13 22.15 1.00
CA THR A 262 -15.96 23.60 0.95
C THR A 262 -14.93 23.98 -0.11
N VAL A 263 -15.33 24.87 -1.01
CA VAL A 263 -14.55 25.34 -2.17
C VAL A 263 -14.24 26.83 -2.04
N SER A 264 -13.09 27.24 -2.55
CA SER A 264 -12.79 28.66 -2.81
C SER A 264 -13.16 28.99 -4.26
N LYS A 265 -14.09 29.94 -4.44
CA LYS A 265 -14.57 30.39 -5.75
C LYS A 265 -13.46 31.02 -6.57
N SER A 266 -12.70 31.92 -5.97
CA SER A 266 -11.59 32.63 -6.61
C SER A 266 -10.46 31.70 -7.04
N LYS A 267 -10.18 30.64 -6.26
CA LYS A 267 -9.10 29.68 -6.52
C LYS A 267 -9.54 28.47 -7.35
N ASN A 268 -10.84 28.26 -7.56
CA ASN A 268 -11.41 27.06 -8.18
C ASN A 268 -10.83 25.75 -7.60
N LYS A 269 -10.81 25.67 -6.27
CA LYS A 269 -10.12 24.63 -5.50
C LYS A 269 -10.96 24.18 -4.31
N ILE A 270 -10.92 22.88 -4.01
CA ILE A 270 -11.42 22.34 -2.74
C ILE A 270 -10.46 22.78 -1.63
N LEU A 271 -10.98 23.36 -0.56
CA LEU A 271 -10.17 23.71 0.61
C LEU A 271 -10.10 22.53 1.58
N TYR A 272 -11.27 22.00 1.93
CA TYR A 272 -11.41 20.83 2.79
C TYR A 272 -12.77 20.16 2.58
N VAL A 273 -12.87 18.94 3.08
CA VAL A 273 -14.10 18.15 3.20
C VAL A 273 -14.38 17.94 4.68
N GLU A 274 -15.63 18.08 5.09
CA GLU A 274 -16.08 17.56 6.38
C GLU A 274 -16.46 16.08 6.24
N ALA A 275 -15.84 15.25 7.05
CA ALA A 275 -15.91 13.81 6.97
C ALA A 275 -16.21 13.17 8.32
N GLU A 276 -17.15 12.24 8.32
CA GLU A 276 -17.38 11.32 9.42
C GLU A 276 -16.33 10.19 9.41
N GLU A 277 -16.47 9.27 10.36
CA GLU A 277 -15.50 8.23 10.65
C GLU A 277 -15.33 7.24 9.52
N ASP A 278 -16.42 6.86 8.84
CA ASP A 278 -16.34 5.84 7.79
C ASP A 278 -15.51 6.31 6.59
N PHE A 279 -15.68 7.58 6.15
CA PHE A 279 -14.83 8.16 5.10
C PHE A 279 -13.39 8.38 5.60
N THR A 280 -13.23 8.80 6.85
CA THR A 280 -11.90 9.00 7.44
C THR A 280 -11.14 7.67 7.54
N ASP A 281 -11.79 6.61 8.01
CA ASP A 281 -11.25 5.26 8.07
C ASP A 281 -10.91 4.72 6.67
N PHE A 282 -11.77 4.99 5.68
CA PHE A 282 -11.49 4.69 4.28
C PHE A 282 -10.22 5.40 3.78
N LEU A 283 -10.07 6.70 4.00
CA LEU A 283 -8.86 7.43 3.62
C LEU A 283 -7.62 6.88 4.33
N LEU A 284 -7.69 6.71 5.65
CA LEU A 284 -6.58 6.17 6.45
C LEU A 284 -6.18 4.77 5.99
N SER A 285 -7.12 3.97 5.49
CA SER A 285 -6.83 2.63 4.96
C SER A 285 -5.90 2.63 3.74
N PHE A 286 -5.74 3.74 3.02
CA PHE A 286 -4.74 3.85 1.95
C PHE A 286 -3.33 3.52 2.45
N LEU A 287 -3.02 3.85 3.70
CA LEU A 287 -1.72 3.53 4.32
C LEU A 287 -1.48 2.01 4.44
N SER A 288 -2.54 1.21 4.54
CA SER A 288 -2.47 -0.25 4.63
C SER A 288 -2.47 -0.96 3.28
N MET A 289 -2.78 -0.24 2.19
CA MET A 289 -2.88 -0.84 0.86
C MET A 289 -1.51 -1.22 0.32
N PRO A 290 -1.29 -2.48 -0.08
CA PRO A 290 -0.08 -2.89 -0.80
C PRO A 290 0.03 -2.15 -2.13
N LEU A 291 1.24 -1.70 -2.47
CA LEU A 291 1.49 -0.95 -3.71
C LEU A 291 0.97 -1.70 -4.97
N GLY A 292 1.19 -3.00 -5.07
CA GLY A 292 0.73 -3.81 -6.19
C GLY A 292 -0.81 -3.88 -6.29
N ALA A 293 -1.51 -3.92 -5.16
CA ALA A 293 -2.97 -3.85 -5.14
C ALA A 293 -3.47 -2.48 -5.60
N THR A 294 -2.79 -1.40 -5.17
CA THR A 294 -3.06 -0.04 -5.63
C THR A 294 -2.84 0.11 -7.14
N LEU A 295 -1.74 -0.43 -7.69
CA LEU A 295 -1.47 -0.41 -9.13
C LEU A 295 -2.45 -1.28 -9.92
N LYS A 296 -2.97 -2.38 -9.33
CA LYS A 296 -4.03 -3.19 -9.92
C LYS A 296 -5.33 -2.39 -10.06
N LEU A 297 -5.75 -1.68 -9.01
CA LEU A 297 -6.98 -0.89 -8.99
C LEU A 297 -6.93 0.28 -9.99
N LEU A 298 -5.79 0.97 -10.06
CA LEU A 298 -5.62 2.13 -10.94
C LEU A 298 -5.25 1.74 -12.38
N ASP A 299 -4.75 0.52 -12.56
CA ASP A 299 -4.30 -0.08 -13.82
C ASP A 299 -3.48 0.88 -14.70
N ALA A 300 -3.91 1.16 -15.92
CA ALA A 300 -3.19 2.04 -16.85
C ALA A 300 -3.33 3.55 -16.55
N ASN A 301 -4.14 3.96 -15.56
CA ASN A 301 -4.45 5.36 -15.31
C ASN A 301 -3.42 6.06 -14.41
N VAL A 302 -2.53 5.31 -13.78
CA VAL A 302 -1.45 5.85 -12.94
C VAL A 302 -0.09 5.55 -13.56
N ASN A 303 0.79 6.56 -13.52
CA ASN A 303 2.21 6.42 -13.76
C ASN A 303 2.93 6.75 -12.46
N LEU A 304 3.59 5.74 -11.88
CA LEU A 304 4.35 5.87 -10.64
C LEU A 304 5.79 5.39 -10.88
N GLY A 305 6.47 6.06 -11.81
CA GLY A 305 7.82 5.70 -12.25
C GLY A 305 7.91 4.27 -12.79
N SER A 306 9.00 3.59 -12.46
CA SER A 306 9.26 2.19 -12.82
C SER A 306 8.30 1.17 -12.17
N MET A 307 7.56 1.52 -11.12
CA MET A 307 6.70 0.55 -10.42
C MET A 307 5.59 -0.02 -11.31
N GLN A 308 5.07 0.79 -12.24
CA GLN A 308 4.07 0.33 -13.18
C GLN A 308 4.63 -0.75 -14.12
N ASN A 309 5.88 -0.59 -14.55
CA ASN A 309 6.55 -1.55 -15.44
C ASN A 309 6.93 -2.83 -14.69
N LEU A 310 7.34 -2.71 -13.43
CA LEU A 310 7.56 -3.85 -12.55
C LEU A 310 6.26 -4.67 -12.36
N TYR A 311 5.13 -4.02 -12.07
CA TYR A 311 3.84 -4.71 -11.94
C TYR A 311 3.39 -5.37 -13.26
N LYS A 312 3.54 -4.67 -14.40
CA LYS A 312 3.27 -5.26 -15.73
C LYS A 312 4.15 -6.47 -16.03
N SER A 313 5.39 -6.46 -15.57
CA SER A 313 6.32 -7.60 -15.73
C SER A 313 5.80 -8.85 -15.03
N VAL A 314 5.19 -8.71 -13.84
CA VAL A 314 4.52 -9.83 -13.16
C VAL A 314 3.37 -10.38 -13.99
N LYS A 315 2.55 -9.52 -14.61
CA LYS A 315 1.45 -9.95 -15.50
C LYS A 315 1.97 -10.69 -16.74
N GLY A 316 3.12 -10.28 -17.27
CA GLY A 316 3.71 -10.82 -18.51
C GLY A 316 4.62 -12.03 -18.33
N LEU A 317 5.09 -12.31 -17.11
CA LEU A 317 6.02 -13.42 -16.86
C LEU A 317 5.30 -14.78 -17.02
N ASN A 318 5.96 -15.72 -17.69
CA ASN A 318 5.41 -17.05 -17.85
C ASN A 318 5.19 -17.73 -16.48
N PRO A 319 4.01 -18.32 -16.21
CA PRO A 319 3.69 -18.95 -14.93
C PRO A 319 4.73 -19.93 -14.39
N SER A 320 5.42 -20.64 -15.28
CA SER A 320 6.46 -21.60 -14.91
C SER A 320 7.68 -20.97 -14.23
N TRP A 321 7.88 -19.65 -14.35
CA TRP A 321 9.00 -18.90 -13.78
C TRP A 321 8.72 -18.33 -12.38
N PHE A 322 7.48 -18.42 -11.90
CA PHE A 322 7.19 -18.18 -10.50
C PHE A 322 7.67 -19.36 -9.64
N GLY A 323 7.94 -19.07 -8.37
CA GLY A 323 8.23 -20.11 -7.38
C GLY A 323 7.11 -21.15 -7.33
N ARG A 324 7.45 -22.42 -7.12
CA ARG A 324 6.44 -23.49 -6.97
C ARG A 324 5.73 -23.36 -5.62
N TYR A 325 4.83 -22.41 -5.52
CA TYR A 325 3.78 -22.41 -4.50
C TYR A 325 2.85 -23.57 -4.83
N ARG A 326 2.53 -24.43 -3.85
CA ARG A 326 1.66 -25.60 -4.06
C ARG A 326 0.19 -25.20 -4.27
N SER A 327 -0.10 -24.51 -5.36
CA SER A 327 -1.43 -24.36 -5.95
C SER A 327 -1.29 -24.50 -7.46
N GLU A 328 -1.96 -25.51 -8.02
CA GLU A 328 -2.12 -25.68 -9.48
C GLU A 328 -3.13 -24.66 -10.06
N CYS A 329 -3.79 -23.87 -9.20
CA CYS A 329 -4.81 -22.89 -9.59
C CYS A 329 -4.29 -21.44 -9.54
N PRO A 330 -4.63 -20.58 -10.53
CA PRO A 330 -4.33 -19.16 -10.54
C PRO A 330 -4.89 -18.41 -9.31
N PRO A 331 -4.28 -17.26 -8.93
CA PRO A 331 -3.11 -16.67 -9.57
C PRO A 331 -1.83 -17.42 -9.20
N PHE A 332 -0.97 -17.65 -10.20
CA PHE A 332 0.31 -18.35 -10.06
C PHE A 332 1.33 -17.60 -9.19
N SER A 333 1.00 -16.36 -8.79
CA SER A 333 1.77 -15.53 -7.87
C SER A 333 0.81 -14.70 -7.01
N PRO A 334 1.06 -14.58 -5.69
CA PRO A 334 0.26 -13.71 -4.82
C PRO A 334 0.30 -12.24 -5.25
N LEU A 335 1.31 -11.84 -6.04
CA LEU A 335 1.51 -10.47 -6.51
C LEU A 335 0.42 -9.96 -7.49
N LEU A 336 -0.32 -10.86 -8.15
CA LEU A 336 -1.38 -10.50 -9.12
C LEU A 336 -2.75 -10.30 -8.46
N ASP A 337 -2.90 -10.74 -7.21
CA ASP A 337 -4.13 -10.60 -6.43
C ASP A 337 -3.80 -10.26 -4.97
N LEU A 338 -2.97 -9.23 -4.79
CA LEU A 338 -2.63 -8.74 -3.46
C LEU A 338 -3.86 -8.17 -2.78
N LYS A 339 -4.12 -8.69 -1.59
CA LYS A 339 -5.13 -8.22 -0.64
C LYS A 339 -4.46 -7.39 0.44
N VAL A 340 -5.23 -6.59 1.17
CA VAL A 340 -4.73 -5.94 2.39
C VAL A 340 -4.47 -7.01 3.44
N ALA A 341 -3.42 -6.87 4.24
CA ALA A 341 -3.16 -7.82 5.33
C ALA A 341 -4.37 -7.97 6.25
N SER A 342 -4.56 -9.18 6.79
CA SER A 342 -5.67 -9.47 7.68
C SER A 342 -5.74 -8.44 8.82
N GLN A 343 -6.96 -7.98 9.11
CA GLN A 343 -7.27 -6.97 10.11
C GLN A 343 -6.73 -5.55 9.85
N ASN A 344 -6.11 -5.27 8.70
CA ASN A 344 -5.50 -3.95 8.42
C ASN A 344 -6.30 -3.10 7.42
N GLY A 345 -7.35 -3.61 6.80
CA GLY A 345 -8.16 -2.89 5.81
C GLY A 345 -9.32 -2.09 6.39
N CYS A 346 -10.21 -1.62 5.52
CA CYS A 346 -11.45 -0.94 5.88
C CYS A 346 -12.66 -1.74 5.37
N LYS A 347 -13.63 -2.00 6.26
CA LYS A 347 -14.84 -2.78 5.91
C LYS A 347 -15.81 -1.98 5.04
N LYS A 348 -16.00 -0.70 5.37
CA LYS A 348 -16.84 0.22 4.62
C LYS A 348 -15.96 0.99 3.63
N GLN A 349 -15.76 0.42 2.45
CA GLN A 349 -15.06 1.10 1.38
C GLN A 349 -15.72 0.85 0.01
N PRO A 350 -15.64 1.82 -0.91
CA PRO A 350 -16.18 1.71 -2.25
C PRO A 350 -15.24 1.00 -3.24
N LEU A 351 -13.98 0.71 -2.88
CA LEU A 351 -13.02 0.09 -3.80
C LEU A 351 -13.09 -1.45 -3.75
N ASP A 352 -12.90 -2.10 -4.90
CA ASP A 352 -12.78 -3.56 -5.02
C ASP A 352 -11.42 -4.07 -4.52
N ILE A 353 -11.17 -3.93 -3.22
CA ILE A 353 -10.00 -4.49 -2.54
C ILE A 353 -10.41 -5.14 -1.23
N CYS A 354 -10.05 -6.42 -1.07
CA CYS A 354 -10.40 -7.18 0.12
C CYS A 354 -9.22 -7.31 1.08
N GLU A 355 -9.52 -7.63 2.34
CA GLU A 355 -8.54 -8.13 3.28
C GLU A 355 -8.24 -9.60 3.02
N GLU A 356 -7.05 -10.05 3.38
CA GLU A 356 -6.76 -11.46 3.52
C GLU A 356 -7.64 -12.10 4.60
N GLU A 357 -8.04 -13.34 4.34
CA GLU A 357 -8.73 -14.14 5.34
C GLU A 357 -7.86 -14.32 6.59
N SER A 358 -8.48 -14.08 7.75
CA SER A 358 -7.81 -14.25 9.02
C SER A 358 -7.32 -15.69 9.18
N PRO A 359 -6.03 -15.91 9.47
CA PRO A 359 -5.52 -17.25 9.66
C PRO A 359 -6.23 -17.92 10.84
N SER A 360 -6.61 -19.18 10.66
CA SER A 360 -7.09 -20.00 11.77
C SER A 360 -5.90 -20.45 12.61
N TYR A 361 -5.81 -19.93 13.83
CA TYR A 361 -4.79 -20.31 14.78
C TYR A 361 -5.27 -21.49 15.62
N HIS A 362 -4.40 -22.49 15.76
CA HIS A 362 -4.67 -23.71 16.51
C HIS A 362 -3.67 -23.88 17.64
N ASP A 363 -4.16 -24.33 18.78
CA ASP A 363 -3.28 -24.73 19.88
C ASP A 363 -2.78 -26.15 19.63
N THR A 364 -1.47 -26.33 19.51
CA THR A 364 -0.84 -27.65 19.32
C THR A 364 -0.42 -28.29 20.64
N SER A 365 -0.57 -27.59 21.77
CA SER A 365 -0.16 -28.09 23.10
C SER A 365 -1.11 -29.15 23.70
N ASN A 366 -2.30 -29.36 23.12
CA ASN A 366 -3.31 -30.30 23.61
C ASN A 366 -3.62 -31.41 22.59
N LEU A 367 -4.09 -32.56 23.07
CA LEU A 367 -4.57 -33.71 22.26
C LEU A 367 -5.72 -33.37 21.28
N PHE A 368 -6.34 -32.18 21.42
CA PHE A 368 -7.40 -31.68 20.54
C PHE A 368 -7.04 -30.28 20.03
N THR A 369 -6.97 -30.11 18.71
CA THR A 369 -6.82 -28.80 18.05
C THR A 369 -8.12 -28.01 18.16
N LYS A 370 -8.16 -26.97 19.00
CA LYS A 370 -9.27 -26.03 19.09
C LYS A 370 -8.90 -24.73 18.38
N LYS A 371 -9.78 -24.26 17.48
CA LYS A 371 -9.65 -22.96 16.82
C LYS A 371 -9.74 -21.83 17.85
N MET A 372 -8.83 -20.88 17.78
CA MET A 372 -8.81 -19.72 18.67
C MET A 372 -9.64 -18.55 18.14
N THR A 373 -10.17 -17.75 19.05
CA THR A 373 -10.83 -16.47 18.75
C THR A 373 -9.77 -15.38 18.63
N LEU A 374 -9.74 -14.68 17.49
CA LEU A 374 -8.76 -13.64 17.19
C LEU A 374 -9.28 -12.27 17.67
N PHE A 375 -8.42 -11.53 18.38
CA PHE A 375 -8.71 -10.16 18.82
C PHE A 375 -8.79 -9.19 17.63
N GLU A 376 -9.86 -8.41 17.54
CA GLU A 376 -10.08 -7.39 16.51
C GLU A 376 -9.85 -5.98 17.07
N PRO A 377 -8.71 -5.31 16.77
CA PRO A 377 -8.41 -4.01 17.36
C PRO A 377 -9.34 -2.88 16.91
N ARG A 378 -10.07 -3.01 15.80
CA ARG A 378 -10.89 -1.95 15.18
C ARG A 378 -12.33 -1.89 15.71
N CYS A 379 -12.51 -2.25 16.98
CA CYS A 379 -13.76 -2.13 17.71
C CYS A 379 -13.49 -1.78 19.18
N ALA A 380 -14.54 -1.45 19.94
CA ALA A 380 -14.41 -0.93 21.29
C ALA A 380 -13.95 -1.98 22.32
N ASP A 381 -14.39 -3.24 22.15
CA ASP A 381 -14.13 -4.33 23.10
C ASP A 381 -13.06 -5.32 22.62
N GLY A 382 -12.69 -5.29 21.34
CA GLY A 382 -11.74 -6.22 20.76
C GLY A 382 -12.33 -7.53 20.23
N TRP A 383 -13.63 -7.75 20.40
CA TRP A 383 -14.29 -9.04 20.18
C TRP A 383 -15.59 -8.92 19.36
N SER A 384 -16.05 -7.69 19.14
CA SER A 384 -17.13 -7.35 18.21
C SER A 384 -16.63 -7.19 16.77
N GLU A 385 -17.58 -7.01 15.84
CA GLU A 385 -17.26 -6.74 14.43
C GLU A 385 -16.43 -5.45 14.26
N ALA A 386 -15.48 -5.49 13.32
CA ALA A 386 -14.64 -4.36 13.00
C ALA A 386 -15.49 -3.20 12.44
N VAL A 387 -15.38 -2.02 13.05
CA VAL A 387 -16.04 -0.79 12.57
C VAL A 387 -15.07 0.15 11.87
N GLY A 388 -13.78 0.17 12.29
CA GLY A 388 -12.73 0.98 11.69
C GLY A 388 -11.67 1.44 12.72
N PHE A 389 -10.79 2.36 12.35
CA PHE A 389 -9.63 2.74 13.18
C PHE A 389 -9.96 3.86 14.18
N VAL A 390 -10.74 4.86 13.74
CA VAL A 390 -11.06 6.04 14.55
C VAL A 390 -12.23 5.80 15.49
N ARG A 391 -12.18 6.45 16.66
CA ARG A 391 -13.22 6.34 17.69
C ARG A 391 -14.50 7.04 17.21
N ARG A 392 -15.65 6.50 17.62
CA ARG A 392 -16.99 7.01 17.28
C ARG A 392 -17.71 7.54 18.54
N PRO A 393 -18.52 8.61 18.46
CA PRO A 393 -18.71 9.49 17.30
C PRO A 393 -17.54 10.49 17.10
N SER A 394 -17.14 10.75 15.85
CA SER A 394 -16.09 11.73 15.47
C SER A 394 -16.34 12.41 14.12
N LEU A 395 -15.93 13.67 14.01
CA LEU A 395 -15.98 14.49 12.80
C LEU A 395 -14.59 15.06 12.49
N PHE A 396 -14.23 15.07 11.21
CA PHE A 396 -12.92 15.47 10.73
C PHE A 396 -13.03 16.51 9.61
N ALA A 397 -12.04 17.40 9.52
CA ALA A 397 -11.74 18.16 8.33
C ALA A 397 -10.59 17.47 7.60
N VAL A 398 -10.81 17.12 6.33
CA VAL A 398 -9.79 16.58 5.43
C VAL A 398 -9.42 17.66 4.43
N MET A 399 -8.18 18.13 4.49
CA MET A 399 -7.67 19.18 3.60
C MET A 399 -7.42 18.66 2.18
N ASP A 400 -7.31 19.58 1.22
CA ASP A 400 -7.01 19.29 -0.19
C ASP A 400 -5.80 18.36 -0.40
N ASP A 401 -4.80 18.48 0.47
CA ASP A 401 -3.58 17.68 0.48
C ASP A 401 -3.64 16.45 1.41
N LEU A 402 -4.85 16.03 1.77
CA LEU A 402 -5.20 14.90 2.65
C LEU A 402 -4.69 14.99 4.09
N GLN A 403 -4.34 16.19 4.57
CA GLN A 403 -4.15 16.36 6.01
C GLN A 403 -5.49 16.21 6.75
N VAL A 404 -5.50 15.40 7.82
CA VAL A 404 -6.70 15.10 8.60
C VAL A 404 -6.64 15.79 9.96
N THR A 405 -7.68 16.57 10.28
CA THR A 405 -7.80 17.28 11.57
C THR A 405 -9.14 16.94 12.23
N PRO A 406 -9.18 16.47 13.48
CA PRO A 406 -10.42 16.19 14.20
C PRO A 406 -11.11 17.51 14.57
N LEU A 407 -12.34 17.71 14.12
CA LEU A 407 -13.14 18.88 14.46
C LEU A 407 -13.82 18.75 15.83
N THR A 408 -13.96 17.53 16.35
CA THR A 408 -14.58 17.29 17.67
C THR A 408 -13.76 17.82 18.85
N SER A 409 -12.44 17.95 18.67
CA SER A 409 -11.50 18.45 19.69
C SER A 409 -10.80 19.75 19.27
N THR A 410 -11.08 20.27 18.08
CA THR A 410 -10.47 21.49 17.55
C THR A 410 -11.49 22.63 17.51
N SER A 411 -11.07 23.85 17.87
CA SER A 411 -11.88 25.04 17.67
C SER A 411 -12.15 25.28 16.18
N THR A 412 -13.41 25.18 15.75
CA THR A 412 -13.84 25.45 14.37
C THR A 412 -13.43 26.84 13.92
N VAL A 413 -13.53 27.85 14.79
CA VAL A 413 -13.10 29.23 14.47
C VAL A 413 -11.59 29.28 14.18
N SER A 414 -10.79 28.63 15.02
CA SER A 414 -9.33 28.58 14.84
C SER A 414 -8.93 27.79 13.59
N PHE A 415 -9.69 26.73 13.24
CA PHE A 415 -9.52 26.01 11.99
C PHE A 415 -9.83 26.92 10.78
N LEU A 416 -10.98 27.61 10.77
CA LEU A 416 -11.37 28.51 9.69
C LEU A 416 -10.39 29.68 9.51
N GLN A 417 -9.85 30.22 10.61
CA GLN A 417 -8.80 31.26 10.56
C GLN A 417 -7.53 30.78 9.83
N LYS A 418 -7.17 29.50 9.95
CA LYS A 418 -6.01 28.92 9.24
C LYS A 418 -6.21 28.83 7.73
N LEU A 419 -7.45 28.80 7.25
CA LEU A 419 -7.73 28.78 5.81
C LEU A 419 -7.31 30.07 5.12
N GLN A 420 -7.31 31.20 5.83
CA GLN A 420 -6.96 32.53 5.31
C GLN A 420 -7.71 32.89 4.02
N VAL A 421 -9.01 32.53 3.95
CA VAL A 421 -9.89 32.81 2.82
C VAL A 421 -11.09 33.65 3.29
N PRO A 422 -11.48 34.72 2.57
CA PRO A 422 -12.67 35.50 2.92
C PRO A 422 -13.94 34.64 2.86
N PHE A 423 -14.88 34.84 3.79
CA PHE A 423 -16.14 34.07 3.80
C PHE A 423 -16.94 34.21 2.50
N ASN A 424 -16.95 35.39 1.89
CA ASN A 424 -17.63 35.63 0.63
C ASN A 424 -17.02 34.86 -0.54
N ASP A 425 -15.83 34.27 -0.38
CA ASP A 425 -15.17 33.42 -1.38
C ASP A 425 -15.48 31.92 -1.17
N LEU A 426 -16.06 31.55 -0.04
CA LEU A 426 -16.40 30.15 0.27
C LEU A 426 -17.72 29.75 -0.37
N GLU A 427 -17.79 28.48 -0.76
CA GLU A 427 -18.97 27.83 -1.33
C GLU A 427 -19.05 26.39 -0.83
N GLU A 428 -20.24 25.93 -0.45
CA GLU A 428 -20.47 24.56 0.05
C GLU A 428 -21.22 23.71 -0.99
N HIS A 429 -20.79 22.46 -1.13
CA HIS A 429 -21.36 21.47 -2.03
C HIS A 429 -21.53 20.14 -1.32
N ASN A 430 -22.63 19.43 -1.59
CA ASN A 430 -22.81 18.06 -1.13
C ASN A 430 -22.52 17.12 -2.31
N VAL A 431 -21.60 16.19 -2.13
CA VAL A 431 -21.27 15.20 -3.16
C VAL A 431 -21.36 13.78 -2.58
N THR A 432 -21.61 12.82 -3.46
CA THR A 432 -21.56 11.40 -3.12
C THR A 432 -20.36 10.76 -3.79
N ILE A 433 -19.55 10.04 -3.01
CA ILE A 433 -18.35 9.33 -3.46
C ILE A 433 -18.72 7.85 -3.63
N HIS A 434 -18.71 7.38 -4.87
CA HIS A 434 -18.79 5.95 -5.20
C HIS A 434 -17.41 5.43 -5.58
N GLU A 435 -17.35 4.21 -6.11
CA GLU A 435 -16.12 3.55 -6.55
C GLU A 435 -15.28 4.40 -7.51
N LEU A 436 -15.90 5.02 -8.51
CA LEU A 436 -15.21 5.85 -9.50
C LEU A 436 -14.52 7.06 -8.83
N GLU A 437 -15.25 7.80 -8.01
CA GLU A 437 -14.73 8.95 -7.28
C GLU A 437 -13.62 8.53 -6.31
N ALA A 438 -13.77 7.37 -5.68
CA ALA A 438 -12.77 6.81 -4.78
C ALA A 438 -11.48 6.39 -5.50
N LEU A 439 -11.58 5.81 -6.69
CA LEU A 439 -10.42 5.50 -7.55
C LEU A 439 -9.72 6.80 -7.98
N ASN A 440 -10.47 7.82 -8.36
CA ASN A 440 -9.92 9.13 -8.70
C ASN A 440 -9.20 9.78 -7.52
N LEU A 441 -9.77 9.67 -6.32
CA LEU A 441 -9.16 10.17 -5.09
C LEU A 441 -7.88 9.41 -4.75
N LEU A 442 -7.88 8.07 -4.86
CA LEU A 442 -6.69 7.25 -4.65
C LEU A 442 -5.58 7.60 -5.67
N GLY A 443 -5.90 7.69 -6.96
CA GLY A 443 -4.93 8.06 -8.00
C GLY A 443 -4.35 9.46 -7.80
N ALA A 444 -5.19 10.44 -7.46
CA ALA A 444 -4.76 11.80 -7.15
C ALA A 444 -3.92 11.85 -5.86
N SER A 445 -4.21 11.00 -4.86
CA SER A 445 -3.45 10.93 -3.61
C SER A 445 -2.00 10.50 -3.81
N LEU A 446 -1.71 9.70 -4.83
CA LEU A 446 -0.35 9.19 -5.11
C LEU A 446 0.49 10.16 -5.94
N THR A 447 -0.14 11.00 -6.74
CA THR A 447 0.52 11.75 -7.82
C THR A 447 0.41 13.27 -7.68
N SER A 448 -0.47 13.77 -6.81
CA SER A 448 -0.73 15.20 -6.62
C SER A 448 -0.43 15.67 -5.21
N LYS A 449 -0.27 16.99 -5.04
CA LYS A 449 -0.28 17.70 -3.75
C LYS A 449 -1.65 18.33 -3.42
N ALA A 450 -2.64 18.15 -4.28
CA ALA A 450 -4.01 18.64 -4.17
C ALA A 450 -4.97 17.53 -4.58
N ALA A 451 -5.01 16.46 -3.78
CA ALA A 451 -5.72 15.23 -4.11
C ALA A 451 -7.24 15.42 -4.19
N LEU A 452 -7.84 16.20 -3.29
CA LEU A 452 -9.28 16.44 -3.33
C LEU A 452 -9.65 17.21 -4.60
N THR A 453 -8.94 18.30 -4.89
CA THR A 453 -9.21 19.12 -6.07
C THR A 453 -9.02 18.33 -7.35
N ASN A 454 -7.91 17.60 -7.49
CA ASN A 454 -7.64 16.82 -8.70
C ASN A 454 -8.54 15.59 -8.84
N GLY A 455 -8.93 14.98 -7.72
CA GLY A 455 -9.74 13.77 -7.72
C GLY A 455 -11.25 14.02 -7.79
N LEU A 456 -11.75 15.12 -7.22
CA LEU A 456 -13.18 15.30 -6.94
C LEU A 456 -13.79 16.62 -7.45
N PHE A 457 -13.00 17.62 -7.84
CA PHE A 457 -13.55 18.95 -8.20
C PHE A 457 -14.47 18.93 -9.43
N TYR A 458 -14.37 17.91 -10.29
CA TYR A 458 -15.28 17.73 -11.42
C TYR A 458 -16.74 17.53 -10.97
N LEU A 459 -16.98 16.94 -9.79
CA LEU A 459 -18.32 16.75 -9.24
C LEU A 459 -18.99 18.09 -8.94
N VAL A 460 -18.22 19.04 -8.41
CA VAL A 460 -18.67 20.40 -8.12
C VAL A 460 -19.02 21.14 -9.41
N LYS A 461 -18.21 21.00 -10.46
CA LYS A 461 -18.50 21.62 -11.77
C LYS A 461 -19.78 21.06 -12.40
N LYS A 462 -19.95 19.74 -12.36
CA LYS A 462 -21.12 19.07 -12.92
C LYS A 462 -22.42 19.57 -12.28
N GLN A 463 -22.46 19.70 -10.96
CA GLN A 463 -23.62 20.25 -10.25
C GLN A 463 -23.96 21.68 -10.68
N LYS A 464 -22.94 22.53 -10.92
CA LYS A 464 -23.14 23.90 -11.40
C LYS A 464 -23.71 23.96 -12.83
N GLU A 465 -23.23 23.09 -13.71
CA GLU A 465 -23.71 22.97 -15.08
C GLU A 465 -25.16 22.48 -15.14
N GLU A 466 -25.50 21.47 -14.33
CA GLU A 466 -26.87 20.95 -14.21
C GLU A 466 -27.83 22.01 -13.66
N ALA A 467 -27.44 22.73 -12.60
CA ALA A 467 -28.23 23.83 -12.06
C ALA A 467 -28.45 24.97 -13.07
N SER A 468 -27.42 25.31 -13.84
CA SER A 468 -27.51 26.35 -14.88
C SER A 468 -28.43 25.93 -16.04
N THR A 469 -28.38 24.65 -16.43
CA THR A 469 -29.20 24.10 -17.52
C THR A 469 -30.68 24.10 -17.18
N ILE A 470 -31.04 23.73 -15.94
CA ILE A 470 -32.43 23.77 -15.44
C ILE A 470 -32.98 25.20 -15.46
N ILE A 471 -32.18 26.20 -15.10
CA ILE A 471 -32.59 27.61 -15.12
C ILE A 471 -32.87 28.07 -16.56
N THR A 472 -32.05 27.68 -17.55
CA THR A 472 -32.27 28.03 -18.96
C THR A 472 -33.43 27.31 -19.65
N GLN A 473 -33.86 26.15 -19.15
CA GLN A 473 -35.01 25.41 -19.71
C GLN A 473 -36.36 25.77 -19.07
N GLY A 474 -36.34 26.58 -18.01
CA GLY A 474 -37.52 27.05 -17.28
C GLY A 474 -38.04 28.44 -17.68
N PHE A 475 -37.57 29.02 -18.79
CA PHE A 475 -38.03 30.30 -19.35
C PHE A 475 -38.68 30.14 -20.72
#